data_AF-A0A1F8S033-F1
#
_entry.id   AF-A0A1F8S033-F1
#
_cell.length_a   1.000
_cell.length_b   1.000
_cell.length_c   1.000
_cell.angle_alpha   90.00
_cell.angle_beta   90.00
_cell.angle_gamma   90.00
#
_symmetry.space_group_name_H-M   'P 1'
#
loop_
_entity.id
_entity.type
_entity.pdbx_description
1 polymer ?
#
loop_
_entity_poly.entity_id
_entity_poly.type
_entity_poly.pdbx_seq_one_letter_code
_entity_poly.pdbx_strand_id
1 'polypeptide(L)'
;MINAEAEWESLGPEPMRRLIAEFRRLQPRAELYASVDTRGGRMALPYQRVLAEHAAGWMPMVYPAAFQQSVRDAFAVALDAGAIRESPLPVLPTIQTYDQIGAEAVRAQIAEVRQRGLPGYQAYTIAHATDAEWAVVVGGAEEEMGAIDELRRLPAAAGLFLQAAGYALRGERLPAHLKAQIRYLLG
;
A
#
# COMPACT_ATOMS: atom_id res chain seq x y z
N MET A 1 -2.71 5.22 9.42
CA MET A 1 -2.50 6.01 8.19
C MET A 1 -2.95 7.43 8.47
N ILE A 2 -2.23 8.44 7.98
CA ILE A 2 -2.71 9.83 7.95
C ILE A 2 -2.94 10.18 6.48
N ASN A 3 -4.09 10.79 6.22
CA ASN A 3 -4.50 11.24 4.91
C ASN A 3 -4.14 12.73 4.73
N ALA A 4 -3.38 13.05 3.68
CA ALA A 4 -2.97 14.41 3.35
C ALA A 4 -3.66 14.87 2.05
N GLU A 5 -4.95 15.17 2.17
CA GLU A 5 -5.81 15.68 1.09
C GLU A 5 -5.67 17.20 0.86
N ALA A 6 -6.35 17.67 -0.19
CA ALA A 6 -6.32 19.05 -0.67
C ALA A 6 -6.69 20.10 0.39
N GLU A 7 -7.56 19.76 1.34
CA GLU A 7 -8.03 20.67 2.39
C GLU A 7 -6.89 21.18 3.29
N TRP A 8 -5.79 20.44 3.37
CA TRP A 8 -4.66 20.74 4.24
C TRP A 8 -3.51 21.46 3.53
N GLU A 9 -3.61 21.68 2.22
CA GLU A 9 -2.53 22.27 1.39
C GLU A 9 -2.14 23.69 1.79
N SER A 10 -3.09 24.45 2.33
CA SER A 10 -2.86 25.83 2.79
C SER A 10 -2.16 25.91 4.15
N LEU A 11 -2.07 24.78 4.87
CA LEU A 11 -1.48 24.76 6.20
C LEU A 11 0.05 24.73 6.15
N GLY A 12 0.65 25.44 7.10
CA GLY A 12 2.07 25.28 7.39
C GLY A 12 2.40 23.88 7.96
N PRO A 13 3.67 23.61 8.29
CA PRO A 13 4.10 22.28 8.77
C PRO A 13 3.61 21.94 10.18
N GLU A 14 3.26 22.95 10.98
CA GLU A 14 3.06 22.83 12.43
C GLU A 14 1.88 21.91 12.84
N PRO A 15 0.68 21.98 12.20
CA PRO A 15 -0.41 21.06 12.52
C PRO A 15 -0.04 19.58 12.34
N MET A 16 0.68 19.24 11.27
CA MET A 16 1.14 17.86 11.04
C MET A 16 2.16 17.42 12.10
N ARG A 17 3.10 18.29 12.49
CA ARG A 17 4.06 17.98 13.56
C ARG A 17 3.36 17.64 14.87
N ARG A 18 2.35 18.44 15.25
CA ARG A 18 1.55 18.20 16.47
C ARG A 18 0.78 16.89 16.39
N LEU A 19 0.15 16.61 15.24
CA LEU A 19 -0.56 15.36 15.02
C LEU A 19 0.37 14.15 15.13
N ILE A 20 1.54 14.19 14.51
CA ILE A 20 2.52 13.10 14.58
C ILE A 20 3.07 12.95 16.00
N ALA A 21 3.38 14.05 16.69
CA ALA A 21 3.85 14.00 18.07
C ALA A 21 2.82 13.32 18.99
N GLU A 22 1.54 13.68 18.86
CA GLU A 22 0.48 13.08 19.64
C GLU A 22 0.23 11.61 19.26
N PHE A 23 0.25 11.28 17.96
CA PHE A 23 0.18 9.89 17.49
C PHE A 23 1.31 9.05 18.08
N ARG A 24 2.55 9.54 18.07
CA ARG A 24 3.71 8.83 18.63
C ARG A 24 3.66 8.72 20.15
N ARG A 25 3.08 9.70 20.85
CA ARG A 25 2.84 9.63 22.29
C ARG A 25 1.87 8.50 22.64
N LEU A 26 0.78 8.37 21.88
CA LEU A 26 -0.27 7.38 22.12
C LEU A 26 0.09 5.99 21.58
N GLN A 27 0.79 5.93 20.45
CA GLN A 27 1.07 4.71 19.69
C GLN A 27 2.55 4.66 19.26
N PRO A 28 3.50 4.53 20.21
CA PRO A 28 4.93 4.69 19.95
C PRO A 28 5.52 3.66 18.98
N ARG A 29 4.89 2.49 18.86
CA ARG A 29 5.36 1.38 18.01
C ARG A 29 4.56 1.18 16.73
N ALA A 30 3.44 1.88 16.56
CA ALA A 30 2.60 1.70 15.39
C ALA A 30 3.27 2.28 14.15
N GLU A 31 3.21 1.58 13.03
CA GLU A 31 3.69 2.13 11.76
C GLU A 31 2.76 3.26 11.29
N LEU A 32 3.36 4.31 10.74
CA LEU A 32 2.62 5.42 10.16
C LEU A 32 2.79 5.38 8.65
N TYR A 33 1.68 5.21 7.92
CA TYR A 33 1.70 5.28 6.46
C TYR A 33 1.14 6.63 6.00
N ALA A 34 1.80 7.21 5.00
CA ALA A 34 1.44 8.48 4.38
C ALA A 34 0.53 8.24 3.18
N SER A 35 -0.77 8.52 3.34
CA SER A 35 -1.70 8.55 2.20
C SER A 35 -1.67 9.94 1.58
N VAL A 36 -1.17 10.02 0.35
CA VAL A 36 -0.80 11.29 -0.29
C VAL A 36 -1.31 11.37 -1.71
N ASP A 37 -1.80 12.54 -2.09
CA ASP A 37 -1.96 12.92 -3.48
C ASP A 37 -0.64 13.51 -3.99
N THR A 38 -0.03 12.85 -4.97
CA THR A 38 1.29 13.25 -5.48
C THR A 38 1.24 14.27 -6.61
N ARG A 39 0.05 14.60 -7.10
CA ARG A 39 -0.13 15.43 -8.30
C ARG A 39 0.13 16.90 -7.99
N GLY A 40 0.38 17.69 -9.04
CA GLY A 40 0.48 19.15 -8.93
C GLY A 40 1.60 19.66 -8.02
N GLY A 41 2.61 18.83 -7.70
CA GLY A 41 3.69 19.21 -6.79
C GLY A 41 3.29 19.21 -5.30
N ARG A 42 2.14 18.62 -4.94
CA ARG A 42 1.64 18.54 -3.55
C ARG A 42 2.63 17.93 -2.57
N MET A 43 3.49 17.03 -3.03
CA MET A 43 4.56 16.43 -2.21
C MET A 43 5.60 17.44 -1.72
N ALA A 44 5.72 18.60 -2.38
CA ALA A 44 6.63 19.67 -1.96
C ALA A 44 6.04 20.59 -0.88
N LEU A 45 4.73 20.48 -0.61
CA LEU A 45 4.05 21.33 0.35
C LEU A 45 4.48 21.01 1.80
N PRO A 46 4.55 22.01 2.69
CA PRO A 46 5.11 21.82 4.03
C PRO A 46 4.40 20.74 4.86
N TYR A 47 3.08 20.64 4.75
CA TYR A 47 2.28 19.67 5.49
C TYR A 47 2.62 18.22 5.09
N GLN A 48 2.67 17.96 3.77
CA GLN A 48 2.99 16.65 3.18
C GLN A 48 4.44 16.26 3.44
N ARG A 49 5.37 17.21 3.41
CA ARG A 49 6.79 16.96 3.72
C ARG A 49 7.00 16.47 5.14
N VAL A 50 6.33 17.07 6.12
CA VAL A 50 6.42 16.59 7.51
C VAL A 50 5.87 15.17 7.62
N LEU A 51 4.75 14.87 6.98
CA LEU A 51 4.20 13.51 6.99
C LEU A 51 5.18 12.49 6.39
N ALA A 52 5.81 12.83 5.26
CA ALA A 52 6.82 12.02 4.59
C ALA A 52 8.00 11.65 5.49
N GLU A 53 8.53 12.63 6.24
CA GLU A 53 9.71 12.47 7.12
C GLU A 53 9.48 11.46 8.25
N HIS A 54 8.23 11.18 8.61
CA HIS A 54 7.86 10.31 9.73
C HIS A 54 7.15 9.01 9.32
N ALA A 55 6.96 8.81 8.01
CA ALA A 55 6.27 7.66 7.48
C ALA A 55 7.18 6.41 7.44
N ALA A 56 6.57 5.25 7.71
CA ALA A 56 7.15 3.93 7.51
C ALA A 56 6.88 3.39 6.10
N GLY A 57 5.97 4.01 5.35
CA GLY A 57 5.57 3.60 4.01
C GLY A 57 4.63 4.61 3.35
N TRP A 58 4.49 4.46 2.03
CA TRP A 58 3.69 5.33 1.17
C TRP A 58 2.38 4.65 0.77
N MET A 59 1.32 5.44 0.69
CA MET A 59 0.01 5.05 0.17
C MET A 59 -0.50 6.08 -0.85
N PRO A 60 0.19 6.25 -1.99
CA PRO A 60 -0.20 7.27 -2.96
C PRO A 60 -1.58 7.00 -3.54
N MET A 61 -2.35 8.06 -3.74
CA MET A 61 -3.69 7.99 -4.33
C MET A 61 -3.62 7.78 -5.84
N VAL A 62 -4.11 6.63 -6.31
CA VAL A 62 -4.18 6.29 -7.72
C VAL A 62 -5.65 6.22 -8.12
N TYR A 63 -6.21 7.34 -8.60
CA TYR A 63 -7.62 7.45 -8.97
C TYR A 63 -7.81 7.79 -10.46
N PRO A 64 -7.73 6.80 -11.36
CA PRO A 64 -7.79 7.04 -12.80
C PRO A 64 -9.07 7.73 -13.25
N ALA A 65 -10.23 7.29 -12.77
CA ALA A 65 -11.51 7.85 -13.22
C ALA A 65 -11.75 9.25 -12.65
N ALA A 66 -11.43 9.47 -11.38
CA ALA A 66 -11.56 10.78 -10.74
C ALA A 66 -10.73 11.86 -11.48
N PHE A 67 -9.64 11.45 -12.14
CA PHE A 67 -8.71 12.34 -12.81
C PHE A 67 -8.68 12.19 -14.33
N GLN A 68 -9.62 11.42 -14.90
CA GLN A 68 -9.77 11.23 -16.34
C GLN A 68 -8.48 10.72 -17.00
N GLN A 69 -7.82 9.76 -16.36
CA GLN A 69 -6.56 9.14 -16.79
C GLN A 69 -6.77 7.67 -17.11
N SER A 70 -5.89 7.12 -17.96
CA SER A 70 -5.75 5.67 -18.03
C SER A 70 -5.18 5.13 -16.71
N VAL A 71 -5.45 3.85 -16.40
CA VAL A 71 -4.90 3.19 -15.21
C VAL A 71 -3.37 3.31 -15.18
N ARG A 72 -2.71 3.01 -16.29
CA ARG A 72 -1.25 3.07 -16.41
C ARG A 72 -0.70 4.47 -16.15
N ASP A 73 -1.35 5.50 -16.70
CA ASP A 73 -0.91 6.88 -16.52
C ASP A 73 -1.11 7.34 -15.08
N ALA A 74 -2.22 6.95 -14.43
CA ALA A 74 -2.46 7.26 -13.03
C ALA A 74 -1.36 6.66 -12.12
N PHE A 75 -0.95 5.41 -12.38
CA PHE A 75 0.18 4.79 -11.68
C PHE A 75 1.50 5.52 -11.96
N ALA A 76 1.77 5.88 -13.23
CA ALA A 76 3.00 6.57 -13.59
C ALA A 76 3.11 7.95 -12.93
N VAL A 77 2.02 8.73 -12.95
CA VAL A 77 1.94 10.02 -12.27
C VAL A 77 2.12 9.86 -10.76
N ALA A 78 1.56 8.79 -10.18
CA ALA A 78 1.63 8.56 -8.75
C ALA A 78 3.02 8.11 -8.28
N LEU A 79 3.70 7.27 -9.06
CA LEU A 79 4.83 6.48 -8.59
C LEU A 79 6.16 6.76 -9.31
N ASP A 80 6.15 7.20 -10.56
CA ASP A 80 7.35 7.19 -11.41
C ASP A 80 8.19 8.49 -11.28
N ALA A 81 7.83 9.38 -10.33
CA ALA A 81 8.51 10.64 -10.11
C ALA A 81 8.55 11.06 -8.62
N GLY A 82 9.49 11.96 -8.32
CA GLY A 82 9.59 12.66 -7.03
C GLY A 82 9.87 11.75 -5.84
N ALA A 83 9.41 12.19 -4.67
CA ALA A 83 9.74 11.59 -3.38
C ALA A 83 9.38 10.10 -3.25
N ILE A 84 8.36 9.63 -3.98
CA ILE A 84 7.96 8.21 -3.95
C ILE A 84 8.98 7.34 -4.68
N ARG A 85 9.37 7.73 -5.90
CA ARG A 85 10.37 7.00 -6.69
C ARG A 85 11.75 6.95 -6.02
N GLU A 86 12.13 8.04 -5.36
CA GLU A 86 13.44 8.19 -4.72
C GLU A 86 13.49 7.54 -3.33
N SER A 87 12.34 7.17 -2.78
CA SER A 87 12.22 6.66 -1.42
C SER A 87 12.48 5.14 -1.35
N PRO A 88 13.23 4.66 -0.35
CA PRO A 88 13.38 3.22 -0.09
C PRO A 88 12.20 2.60 0.67
N LEU A 89 11.25 3.43 1.14
CA LEU A 89 10.09 2.98 1.90
C LEU A 89 9.13 2.15 1.03
N PRO A 90 8.44 1.14 1.60
CA PRO A 90 7.44 0.37 0.88
C PRO A 90 6.31 1.26 0.36
N VAL A 91 5.79 0.93 -0.82
CA VAL A 91 4.68 1.64 -1.46
C VAL A 91 3.49 0.69 -1.60
N LEU A 92 2.35 1.10 -1.05
CA LEU A 92 1.06 0.40 -1.12
C LEU A 92 0.04 1.35 -1.76
N PRO A 93 0.01 1.48 -3.09
CA PRO A 93 -0.86 2.43 -3.78
C PRO A 93 -2.32 2.23 -3.37
N THR A 94 -3.03 3.33 -3.24
CA THR A 94 -4.46 3.32 -2.96
C THR A 94 -5.21 3.32 -4.29
N ILE A 95 -5.80 2.18 -4.65
CA ILE A 95 -6.56 2.01 -5.89
C ILE A 95 -7.98 2.56 -5.72
N GLN A 96 -8.56 3.04 -6.82
CA GLN A 96 -9.94 3.52 -6.84
C GLN A 96 -10.89 2.32 -6.88
N THR A 97 -11.79 2.26 -5.90
CA THR A 97 -12.93 1.32 -5.84
C THR A 97 -14.22 2.06 -5.49
N TYR A 98 -14.35 3.32 -5.93
CA TYR A 98 -15.52 4.17 -5.76
C TYR A 98 -15.82 4.86 -7.10
N ASP A 99 -16.97 5.53 -7.22
CA ASP A 99 -17.49 6.10 -8.48
C ASP A 99 -17.84 5.08 -9.58
N GLN A 100 -18.00 3.80 -9.22
CA GLN A 100 -18.43 2.74 -10.16
C GLN A 100 -17.54 2.68 -11.41
N ILE A 101 -16.23 2.72 -11.24
CA ILE A 101 -15.25 2.66 -12.34
C ILE A 101 -15.28 1.35 -13.13
N GLY A 102 -15.92 0.33 -12.57
CA GLY A 102 -16.11 -0.97 -13.17
C GLY A 102 -15.03 -1.97 -12.78
N ALA A 103 -15.44 -3.25 -12.73
CA ALA A 103 -14.59 -4.38 -12.36
C ALA A 103 -13.32 -4.50 -13.24
N GLU A 104 -13.40 -4.15 -14.52
CA GLU A 104 -12.25 -4.17 -15.43
C GLU A 104 -11.18 -3.16 -15.03
N ALA A 105 -11.58 -1.93 -14.67
CA ALA A 105 -10.64 -0.90 -14.22
C ALA A 105 -9.99 -1.28 -12.89
N VAL A 106 -10.73 -1.88 -11.95
CA VAL A 106 -10.16 -2.43 -10.71
C VAL A 106 -9.15 -3.54 -11.02
N ARG A 107 -9.49 -4.48 -11.93
CA ARG A 107 -8.58 -5.56 -12.33
C ARG A 107 -7.30 -5.03 -12.96
N ALA A 108 -7.41 -4.01 -13.83
CA ALA A 108 -6.26 -3.35 -14.44
C ALA A 108 -5.37 -2.67 -13.39
N GLN A 109 -5.95 -2.03 -12.37
CA GLN A 109 -5.18 -1.43 -11.28
C GLN A 109 -4.41 -2.50 -10.48
N ILE A 110 -5.05 -3.62 -10.12
CA ILE A 110 -4.38 -4.73 -9.43
C ILE A 110 -3.27 -5.33 -10.30
N ALA A 111 -3.50 -5.46 -11.61
CA ALA A 111 -2.49 -5.94 -12.55
C ALA A 111 -1.25 -5.02 -12.59
N GLU A 112 -1.43 -3.70 -12.58
CA GLU A 112 -0.31 -2.74 -12.47
C GLU A 112 0.48 -2.89 -11.16
N VAL A 113 -0.21 -3.09 -10.02
CA VAL A 113 0.46 -3.34 -8.72
C VAL A 113 1.38 -4.57 -8.82
N ARG A 114 0.86 -5.67 -9.38
CA ARG A 114 1.60 -6.93 -9.57
C ARG A 114 2.77 -6.75 -10.56
N GLN A 115 2.52 -6.13 -11.71
CA GLN A 115 3.54 -5.91 -12.74
C GLN A 115 4.71 -5.07 -12.22
N ARG A 116 4.44 -4.10 -11.34
CA ARG A 116 5.44 -3.24 -10.72
C ARG A 116 6.16 -3.87 -9.53
N GLY A 117 5.80 -5.11 -9.15
CA GLY A 117 6.40 -5.82 -8.01
C GLY A 117 6.15 -5.14 -6.67
N LEU A 118 5.03 -4.41 -6.54
CA LEU A 118 4.69 -3.73 -5.30
C LEU A 118 4.17 -4.72 -4.26
N PRO A 119 4.44 -4.49 -2.96
CA PRO A 119 4.10 -5.45 -1.89
C PRO A 119 2.59 -5.62 -1.64
N GLY A 120 1.75 -4.79 -2.26
CA GLY A 120 0.30 -4.83 -2.13
C GLY A 120 -0.33 -3.49 -2.51
N TYR A 121 -1.60 -3.30 -2.13
CA TYR A 121 -2.37 -2.08 -2.39
C TYR A 121 -3.36 -1.83 -1.25
N GLN A 122 -3.92 -0.62 -1.21
CA GLN A 122 -5.08 -0.27 -0.40
C GLN A 122 -6.28 -0.07 -1.31
N ALA A 123 -7.45 -0.60 -0.96
CA ALA A 123 -8.69 -0.31 -1.66
C ALA A 123 -9.44 0.78 -0.90
N TYR A 124 -9.60 1.95 -1.51
CA TYR A 124 -10.41 3.02 -0.90
C TYR A 124 -11.87 2.81 -1.27
N THR A 125 -12.61 2.24 -0.33
CA THR A 125 -13.92 1.62 -0.62
C THR A 125 -15.11 2.35 -0.03
N ILE A 126 -14.97 3.55 0.57
CA ILE A 126 -16.02 4.26 1.33
C ILE A 126 -17.39 4.02 0.68
N ALA A 127 -18.14 3.04 1.19
CA ALA A 127 -19.49 2.62 0.81
C ALA A 127 -19.93 2.68 -0.68
N HIS A 128 -19.02 2.67 -1.66
CA HIS A 128 -19.33 3.01 -3.06
C HIS A 128 -18.82 2.02 -4.10
N ALA A 129 -18.07 1.00 -3.68
CA ALA A 129 -17.73 -0.12 -4.55
C ALA A 129 -18.98 -0.94 -4.86
N THR A 130 -19.20 -1.23 -6.13
CA THR A 130 -20.20 -2.21 -6.57
C THR A 130 -19.78 -3.62 -6.16
N ASP A 131 -20.74 -4.55 -6.06
CA ASP A 131 -20.46 -5.97 -5.76
C ASP A 131 -19.46 -6.58 -6.76
N ALA A 132 -19.53 -6.15 -8.03
CA ALA A 132 -18.63 -6.62 -9.08
C ALA A 132 -17.18 -6.13 -8.89
N GLU A 133 -16.98 -4.88 -8.45
CA GLU A 133 -15.65 -4.35 -8.11
C GLU A 133 -15.09 -5.03 -6.85
N TRP A 134 -15.94 -5.27 -5.84
CA TRP A 134 -15.56 -6.03 -4.66
C TRP A 134 -15.16 -7.47 -4.98
N ALA A 135 -15.89 -8.14 -5.86
CA ALA A 135 -15.58 -9.50 -6.29
C ALA A 135 -14.20 -9.62 -6.94
N VAL A 136 -13.71 -8.56 -7.60
CA VAL A 136 -12.34 -8.54 -8.17
C VAL A 136 -11.30 -8.47 -7.06
N VAL A 137 -11.52 -7.61 -6.05
CA VAL A 137 -10.61 -7.47 -4.90
C VAL A 137 -10.57 -8.76 -4.09
N VAL A 138 -11.74 -9.32 -3.77
CA VAL A 138 -11.87 -10.57 -2.99
C VAL A 138 -11.33 -11.76 -3.78
N GLY A 139 -11.72 -11.92 -5.04
CA GLY A 139 -11.26 -13.03 -5.87
C GLY A 139 -9.74 -13.05 -6.04
N GLY A 140 -9.10 -11.88 -6.20
CA GLY A 140 -7.65 -11.79 -6.21
C GLY A 140 -7.00 -12.22 -4.90
N ALA A 141 -7.60 -11.88 -3.75
CA ALA A 141 -7.12 -12.31 -2.44
C ALA A 141 -7.33 -13.81 -2.19
N GLU A 142 -8.43 -14.40 -2.67
CA GLU A 142 -8.70 -15.84 -2.59
C GLU A 142 -7.73 -16.65 -3.46
N GLU A 143 -7.43 -16.19 -4.67
CA GLU A 143 -6.41 -16.79 -5.54
C GLU A 143 -5.02 -16.81 -4.87
N GLU A 144 -4.61 -15.67 -4.29
CA GLU A 144 -3.31 -15.55 -3.59
C GLU A 144 -3.25 -16.44 -2.35
N MET A 145 -4.32 -16.50 -1.56
CA MET A 145 -4.40 -17.36 -0.38
C MET A 145 -4.43 -18.85 -0.76
N GLY A 146 -5.11 -19.19 -1.85
CA GLY A 146 -5.09 -20.53 -2.43
C GLY A 146 -3.70 -20.96 -2.89
N ALA A 147 -2.96 -20.07 -3.56
CA ALA A 147 -1.57 -20.32 -3.96
C ALA A 147 -0.63 -20.51 -2.75
N ILE A 148 -0.81 -19.71 -1.69
CA ILE A 148 -0.08 -19.88 -0.42
C ILE A 148 -0.40 -21.23 0.23
N ASP A 149 -1.66 -21.63 0.24
CA ASP A 149 -2.07 -22.92 0.81
C ASP A 149 -1.58 -24.11 -0.02
N GLU A 150 -1.51 -23.98 -1.35
CA GLU A 150 -0.88 -24.98 -2.22
C GLU A 150 0.62 -25.08 -1.96
N LEU A 151 1.32 -23.95 -1.84
CA LEU A 151 2.73 -23.92 -1.43
C LEU A 151 2.94 -24.55 -0.05
N ARG A 152 2.08 -24.27 0.94
CA ARG A 152 2.14 -24.90 2.27
C ARG A 152 1.96 -26.41 2.24
N ARG A 153 1.30 -26.97 1.21
CA ARG A 153 1.15 -28.42 1.02
C ARG A 153 2.38 -29.08 0.39
N LEU A 154 3.31 -28.30 -0.19
CA LEU A 154 4.59 -28.84 -0.64
C LEU A 154 5.47 -29.18 0.57
N PRO A 155 5.99 -30.41 0.71
CA PRO A 155 6.77 -30.83 1.88
C PRO A 155 7.96 -29.91 2.21
N ALA A 156 8.63 -29.38 1.17
CA ALA A 156 9.76 -28.47 1.33
C ALA A 156 9.37 -27.09 1.87
N ALA A 157 8.17 -26.60 1.54
CA ALA A 157 7.68 -25.29 1.95
C ALA A 157 6.89 -25.35 3.28
N ALA A 158 6.20 -26.46 3.55
CA ALA A 158 5.50 -26.70 4.82
C ALA A 158 6.43 -26.51 6.04
N GLY A 159 7.64 -27.08 5.97
CA GLY A 159 8.66 -26.93 7.02
C GLY A 159 9.13 -25.48 7.20
N LEU A 160 9.27 -24.73 6.11
CA LEU A 160 9.67 -23.32 6.13
C LEU A 160 8.58 -22.43 6.74
N PHE A 161 7.31 -22.64 6.39
CA PHE A 161 6.19 -21.89 6.95
C PHE A 161 5.98 -22.20 8.45
N LEU A 162 6.16 -23.45 8.87
CA LEU A 162 6.11 -23.83 10.29
C LEU A 162 7.22 -23.17 11.10
N GLN A 163 8.45 -23.14 10.56
CA GLN A 163 9.56 -22.44 11.20
C GLN A 163 9.25 -20.94 11.33
N ALA A 164 8.76 -20.32 10.26
CA ALA A 164 8.40 -18.90 10.26
C ALA A 164 7.28 -18.56 11.26
N ALA A 165 6.24 -19.39 11.32
CA ALA A 165 5.16 -19.25 12.30
C ALA A 165 5.69 -19.35 13.74
N GLY A 166 6.67 -20.23 14.00
CA GLY A 166 7.33 -20.33 15.30
C GLY A 166 8.00 -19.03 15.74
N TYR A 167 8.69 -18.32 14.83
CA TYR A 167 9.27 -17.00 15.14
C TYR A 167 8.19 -15.95 15.42
N ALA A 168 7.12 -15.92 14.61
CA ALA A 168 6.01 -15.00 14.81
C ALA A 168 5.33 -15.20 16.18
N LEU A 169 5.08 -16.45 16.57
CA LEU A 169 4.48 -16.81 17.86
C LEU A 169 5.37 -16.40 19.06
N ARG A 170 6.69 -16.37 18.89
CA ARG A 170 7.64 -15.91 19.91
C ARG A 170 7.87 -14.40 19.89
N GLY A 171 7.27 -13.66 18.95
CA GLY A 171 7.53 -12.23 18.76
C GLY A 171 8.96 -11.94 18.27
N GLU A 172 9.64 -12.93 17.70
CA GLU A 172 11.00 -12.82 17.21
C GLU A 172 11.03 -12.42 15.74
N ARG A 173 12.10 -11.71 15.33
CA ARG A 173 12.32 -11.40 13.92
C ARG A 173 12.70 -12.67 13.15
N LEU A 174 12.09 -12.86 11.98
CA LEU A 174 12.48 -13.93 11.07
C LEU A 174 13.97 -13.81 10.65
N PRO A 175 14.78 -14.87 10.74
CA PRO A 175 16.16 -14.87 10.26
C PRO A 175 16.26 -14.56 8.77
N ALA A 176 17.35 -13.89 8.35
CA ALA A 176 17.53 -13.44 6.97
C ALA A 176 17.50 -14.57 5.94
N HIS A 177 18.10 -15.73 6.24
CA HIS A 177 18.08 -16.90 5.36
C HIS A 177 16.65 -17.45 5.18
N LEU A 178 15.85 -17.46 6.24
CA LEU A 178 14.47 -17.93 6.21
C LEU A 178 13.58 -16.99 5.37
N LYS A 179 13.78 -15.67 5.50
CA LYS A 179 13.11 -14.68 4.64
C LYS A 179 13.46 -14.87 3.17
N ALA A 180 14.73 -15.12 2.86
CA ALA A 180 15.18 -15.35 1.48
C ALA A 180 14.58 -16.62 0.87
N GLN A 181 14.50 -17.70 1.64
CA GLN A 181 13.90 -18.97 1.21
C GLN A 181 12.39 -18.84 1.00
N ILE A 182 11.67 -18.15 1.89
CA ILE A 182 10.23 -17.88 1.70
C ILE A 182 9.99 -17.01 0.48
N ARG A 183 10.81 -15.96 0.26
CA ARG A 183 10.72 -15.13 -0.94
C ARG A 183 10.93 -15.94 -2.22
N TYR A 184 11.97 -16.78 -2.26
CA TYR A 184 12.23 -17.65 -3.41
C TYR A 184 11.05 -18.58 -3.75
N LEU A 185 10.31 -19.05 -2.75
CA LEU A 185 9.14 -19.90 -2.95
C LEU A 185 7.89 -19.14 -3.39
N LEU A 186 7.81 -17.84 -3.08
CA LEU A 186 6.66 -16.99 -3.41
C LEU A 186 6.80 -16.27 -4.76
N GLY A 187 7.99 -16.28 -5.38
CA GLY A 187 8.29 -15.58 -6.64
C GLY A 187 9.00 -14.26 -6.40
#